data_AF-E9G5S5-F1
#
_entry.id   AF-E9G5S5-F1
#
_cell.length_a   1.000
_cell.length_b   1.000
_cell.length_c   1.000
_cell.angle_alpha   90.00
_cell.angle_beta   90.00
_cell.angle_gamma   90.00
#
_symmetry.space_group_name_H-M   'P 1'
#
loop_
_entity.id
_entity.type
_entity.pdbx_description
1 polymer ?
#
loop_
_entity_poly.entity_id
_entity_poly.type
_entity_poly.pdbx_seq_one_letter_code
_entity_poly.pdbx_strand_id
1 'polypeptide(L)'
;MEVPPSFHQLPADPKFVDQIVNQIKSQGTFDQWRRECLADVDTKPAYQNLTFRVDSAVAAFLGKQRWRPDMAKNQVRENLRKHILELGLIDKGVDRIVQQVVQPKVLPVFHPAVENAIYNFLGIQ
;
A
#
# COMPACT_ATOMS: atom_id res chain seq x y z
N MET A 1 25.32 -3.29 32.72
CA MET A 1 24.01 -3.02 32.12
C MET A 1 24.02 -3.76 30.81
N GLU A 2 23.42 -4.94 30.74
CA GLU A 2 23.29 -5.63 29.46
C GLU A 2 22.28 -4.85 28.61
N VAL A 3 22.74 -4.37 27.46
CA VAL A 3 21.85 -3.82 26.44
C VAL A 3 20.97 -4.99 26.00
N PRO A 4 19.64 -4.91 26.11
CA PRO A 4 18.77 -5.98 25.64
C PRO A 4 19.08 -6.25 24.16
N PRO A 5 19.15 -7.52 23.74
CA PRO A 5 19.44 -7.84 22.35
C PRO A 5 18.40 -7.20 21.44
N SER A 6 18.86 -6.53 20.39
CA SER A 6 18.00 -5.96 19.35
C SER A 6 17.07 -7.05 18.81
N PHE A 7 15.75 -6.84 18.89
CA PHE A 7 14.70 -7.80 18.50
C PHE A 7 14.79 -8.31 17.05
N HIS A 8 15.61 -7.67 16.19
CA HIS A 8 15.92 -8.09 14.83
C HIS A 8 16.64 -9.45 14.72
N GLN A 9 17.14 -10.03 15.82
CA GLN A 9 17.94 -11.26 15.81
C GLN A 9 17.20 -12.52 16.30
N LEU A 10 15.97 -12.40 16.80
CA LEU A 10 15.20 -13.56 17.26
C LEU A 10 14.42 -14.14 16.08
N PRO A 11 14.51 -15.45 15.78
CA PRO A 11 13.56 -16.10 14.89
C PRO A 11 12.19 -16.01 15.57
N ALA A 12 11.39 -15.04 15.15
CA ALA A 12 10.10 -14.78 15.77
C ALA A 12 9.20 -15.99 15.49
N ASP A 13 8.82 -16.70 16.55
CA ASP A 13 7.80 -17.76 16.48
C ASP A 13 6.59 -17.19 15.72
N PRO A 14 6.14 -17.80 14.61
CA PRO A 14 5.00 -17.31 13.85
C PRO A 14 3.77 -17.06 14.73
N LYS A 15 3.56 -17.88 15.78
CA LYS A 15 2.46 -17.68 16.73
C LYS A 15 2.62 -16.40 17.54
N PHE A 16 3.85 -16.07 17.93
CA PHE A 16 4.15 -14.83 18.64
C PHE A 16 3.92 -13.62 17.73
N VAL A 17 4.39 -13.66 16.47
CA VAL A 17 4.11 -12.60 15.49
C VAL A 17 2.61 -12.39 15.31
N ASP A 18 1.85 -13.47 15.15
CA ASP A 18 0.39 -13.40 15.01
C ASP A 18 -0.28 -12.78 16.24
N GLN A 19 0.16 -13.13 17.46
CA GLN A 19 -0.36 -12.55 18.69
C GLN A 19 -0.11 -11.04 18.78
N ILE A 20 1.12 -10.60 18.48
CA ILE A 20 1.47 -9.17 18.47
C ILE A 20 0.66 -8.41 17.41
N VAL A 21 0.58 -8.95 16.19
CA VAL A 21 -0.21 -8.33 15.11
C VAL A 21 -1.69 -8.24 15.50
N ASN A 22 -2.25 -9.28 16.12
CA ASN A 22 -3.65 -9.27 16.58
C ASN A 22 -3.89 -8.26 17.71
N GLN A 23 -2.94 -8.08 18.62
CA GLN A 23 -3.00 -7.05 19.67
C GLN A 23 -2.99 -5.64 19.08
N ILE A 24 -2.09 -5.36 18.13
CA ILE A 24 -2.03 -4.04 17.47
C ILE A 24 -3.32 -3.78 16.68
N LYS A 25 -3.88 -4.80 16.02
CA LYS A 25 -5.18 -4.72 15.33
C LYS A 25 -6.33 -4.43 16.29
N SER A 26 -6.41 -5.13 17.43
CA SER A 26 -7.51 -4.95 18.39
C SER A 26 -7.53 -3.56 19.05
N GLN A 27 -6.38 -2.88 19.09
CA GLN A 27 -6.25 -1.50 19.57
C GLN A 27 -6.65 -0.45 18.52
N GLY A 28 -7.00 -0.85 17.29
CA GLY A 28 -7.34 0.07 16.20
C GLY A 28 -6.14 0.79 15.57
N THR A 29 -4.92 0.44 15.97
CA THR A 29 -3.69 1.09 15.49
C THR A 29 -3.47 0.89 13.99
N PHE A 30 -3.77 -0.30 13.45
CA PHE A 30 -3.72 -0.55 12.00
C PHE A 30 -4.73 0.30 11.23
N ASP A 31 -5.92 0.53 11.77
CA ASP A 31 -6.94 1.37 11.14
C ASP A 31 -6.52 2.85 11.15
N GLN A 32 -5.89 3.30 12.23
CA GLN A 32 -5.28 4.62 12.31
C GLN A 32 -4.18 4.78 11.26
N TRP A 33 -3.23 3.84 11.18
CA TRP A 33 -2.17 3.89 10.16
C TRP A 33 -2.74 3.90 8.74
N ARG A 34 -3.74 3.05 8.47
CA ARG A 34 -4.42 3.02 7.17
C ARG A 34 -5.03 4.39 6.85
N ARG A 35 -5.75 5.00 7.78
CA ARG A 35 -6.35 6.33 7.61
C ARG A 35 -5.29 7.40 7.33
N GLU A 36 -4.23 7.43 8.14
CA GLU A 36 -3.16 8.42 7.99
C GLU A 36 -2.33 8.23 6.72
N CYS A 37 -2.16 7.00 6.24
CA CYS A 37 -1.52 6.73 4.95
C CYS A 37 -2.41 7.17 3.78
N LEU A 38 -3.73 7.04 3.90
CA LEU A 38 -4.67 7.44 2.86
C LEU A 38 -4.96 8.94 2.84
N ALA A 39 -4.82 9.63 3.97
CA ALA A 39 -5.25 11.03 4.13
C ALA A 39 -4.70 11.99 3.06
N ASP A 40 -3.43 11.82 2.68
CA ASP A 40 -2.76 12.70 1.72
C ASP A 40 -2.17 11.94 0.52
N VAL A 41 -2.66 10.73 0.24
CA VAL A 41 -2.11 9.85 -0.82
C VAL A 41 -2.18 10.52 -2.19
N ASP A 42 -3.25 11.26 -2.45
CA ASP A 42 -3.55 11.93 -3.71
C ASP A 42 -2.67 13.16 -3.96
N THR A 43 -2.16 13.77 -2.91
CA THR A 43 -1.17 14.86 -3.00
C THR A 43 0.24 14.36 -3.32
N LYS A 44 0.51 13.05 -3.17
CA LYS A 44 1.86 12.51 -3.40
C LYS A 44 2.19 12.46 -4.90
N PRO A 45 3.41 12.85 -5.29
CA PRO A 45 3.84 12.78 -6.69
C PRO A 45 3.68 11.40 -7.34
N ALA A 46 3.88 10.31 -6.59
CA ALA A 46 3.70 8.96 -7.11
C ALA A 46 2.24 8.67 -7.54
N TYR A 47 1.25 9.10 -6.75
CA TYR A 47 -0.16 8.92 -7.08
C TYR A 47 -0.54 9.77 -8.30
N GLN A 48 -0.18 11.04 -8.30
CA GLN A 48 -0.46 11.95 -9.42
C GLN A 48 0.16 11.46 -10.73
N ASN A 49 1.39 10.94 -10.68
CA ASN A 49 2.06 10.34 -11.83
C ASN A 49 1.33 9.07 -12.32
N LEU A 50 0.89 8.19 -11.41
CA LEU A 50 0.10 7.02 -11.77
C LEU A 50 -1.18 7.43 -12.50
N THR A 51 -1.96 8.34 -11.92
CA THR A 51 -3.19 8.87 -12.52
C THR A 51 -2.92 9.43 -13.91
N PHE A 52 -1.92 10.32 -14.04
CA PHE A 52 -1.55 10.91 -15.32
C PHE A 52 -1.19 9.85 -16.38
N ARG A 53 -0.42 8.83 -16.01
CA ARG A 53 -0.01 7.76 -16.94
C ARG A 53 -1.18 6.88 -17.36
N VAL A 54 -2.08 6.57 -16.44
CA VAL A 54 -3.31 5.82 -16.74
C VAL A 54 -4.20 6.64 -17.67
N ASP A 55 -4.45 7.91 -17.36
CA ASP A 55 -5.27 8.80 -18.18
C ASP A 55 -4.70 8.96 -19.59
N SER A 56 -3.37 9.15 -19.70
CA SER A 56 -2.68 9.22 -20.98
C SER A 56 -2.82 7.93 -21.79
N ALA A 57 -2.72 6.76 -21.15
CA ALA A 57 -2.88 5.46 -21.81
C ALA A 57 -4.34 5.24 -22.26
N VAL A 58 -5.32 5.61 -21.44
CA VAL A 58 -6.75 5.55 -21.77
C VAL A 58 -7.06 6.46 -22.96
N ALA A 59 -6.58 7.72 -22.93
CA ALA A 59 -6.76 8.67 -24.02
C ALA A 59 -6.13 8.15 -25.33
N ALA A 60 -4.92 7.62 -25.28
CA ALA A 60 -4.23 7.04 -26.43
C ALA A 60 -4.97 5.80 -26.99
N PHE A 61 -5.54 4.96 -26.13
CA PHE A 61 -6.33 3.80 -26.55
C PHE A 61 -7.65 4.22 -27.20
N LEU A 62 -8.39 5.11 -26.54
CA LEU A 62 -9.70 5.58 -27.01
C LEU A 62 -9.58 6.43 -28.28
N GLY A 63 -8.50 7.19 -28.44
CA GLY A 63 -8.23 7.96 -29.67
C GLY A 63 -8.08 7.09 -30.92
N LYS A 64 -7.79 5.79 -30.78
CA LYS A 64 -7.76 4.81 -31.88
C LYS A 64 -9.14 4.22 -32.19
N GLN A 65 -10.14 4.47 -31.34
CA GLN A 65 -11.49 3.92 -31.50
C GLN A 65 -12.36 4.89 -32.30
N ARG A 66 -13.06 4.38 -33.32
CA ARG A 66 -14.10 5.14 -34.00
C ARG A 66 -15.45 4.78 -33.41
N TRP A 67 -16.15 5.76 -32.86
CA TRP A 67 -17.50 5.56 -32.33
C TRP A 67 -18.47 5.12 -33.44
N ARG A 68 -19.33 4.16 -33.11
CA ARG A 68 -20.44 3.70 -33.95
C ARG A 68 -21.65 3.35 -33.07
N PRO A 69 -22.89 3.53 -33.55
CA PRO A 69 -24.10 3.27 -32.76
C PRO A 69 -24.27 1.78 -32.41
N ASP A 70 -23.77 0.87 -33.24
CA ASP A 70 -23.81 -0.59 -33.10
C ASP A 70 -22.57 -1.17 -32.40
N MET A 71 -21.64 -0.33 -31.96
CA MET A 71 -20.38 -0.77 -31.36
C MET A 71 -20.62 -1.59 -30.08
N ALA A 72 -19.96 -2.73 -29.97
CA ALA A 72 -19.94 -3.54 -28.76
C ALA A 72 -19.11 -2.85 -27.64
N LYS A 73 -19.70 -1.86 -26.97
CA LYS A 73 -19.04 -1.05 -25.92
C LYS A 73 -18.42 -1.91 -24.80
N ASN A 74 -19.01 -3.06 -24.50
CA ASN A 74 -18.48 -4.01 -23.51
C ASN A 74 -17.11 -4.56 -23.93
N GLN A 75 -16.95 -4.92 -25.20
CA GLN A 75 -15.69 -5.44 -25.73
C GLN A 75 -14.60 -4.37 -25.71
N VAL A 76 -14.96 -3.12 -26.03
CA VAL A 76 -14.01 -1.99 -25.99
C VAL A 76 -13.51 -1.75 -24.57
N ARG A 77 -14.43 -1.75 -23.58
CA ARG A 77 -14.08 -1.63 -22.17
C ARG A 77 -13.16 -2.76 -21.72
N GLU A 78 -13.44 -3.98 -22.17
CA GLU A 78 -12.61 -5.14 -21.82
C GLU A 78 -11.22 -5.09 -22.44
N ASN A 79 -11.13 -4.71 -23.72
CA ASN A 79 -9.86 -4.49 -24.39
C ASN A 79 -9.05 -3.37 -23.74
N LEU A 80 -9.71 -2.29 -23.31
CA LEU A 80 -9.05 -1.20 -22.57
C LEU A 80 -8.49 -1.70 -21.23
N ARG A 81 -9.28 -2.46 -20.45
CA ARG A 81 -8.80 -3.04 -19.17
C ARG A 81 -7.58 -3.92 -19.39
N LYS A 82 -7.63 -4.84 -20.36
CA LYS A 82 -6.50 -5.71 -20.70
C LYS A 82 -5.28 -4.91 -21.10
N HIS A 83 -5.44 -3.89 -21.94
CA HIS A 83 -4.33 -3.03 -22.34
C HIS A 83 -3.68 -2.31 -21.15
N ILE A 84 -4.47 -1.78 -20.22
CA ILE A 84 -3.94 -1.12 -19.02
C ILE A 84 -3.19 -2.11 -18.11
N LEU A 85 -3.70 -3.34 -17.97
CA LEU A 85 -3.04 -4.40 -17.21
C LEU A 85 -1.71 -4.82 -17.85
N GLU A 86 -1.68 -5.01 -19.17
CA GLU A 86 -0.47 -5.38 -19.93
C GLU A 86 0.65 -4.34 -19.81
N LEU A 87 0.31 -3.05 -19.72
CA LEU A 87 1.30 -1.99 -19.52
C LEU A 87 1.94 -2.02 -18.12
N GLY A 88 1.37 -2.75 -17.16
CA GLY A 88 1.88 -2.86 -15.79
C GLY A 88 1.99 -1.51 -15.07
N LEU A 89 1.13 -0.54 -15.44
CA LEU A 89 1.15 0.81 -14.89
C LEU A 89 0.78 0.81 -13.41
N ILE A 90 -0.28 0.05 -13.08
CA ILE A 90 -0.89 0.03 -11.76
C ILE A 90 0.07 -0.58 -10.75
N ASP A 91 0.60 -1.78 -11.00
CA ASP A 91 1.49 -2.47 -10.05
C ASP A 91 2.72 -1.61 -9.70
N LYS A 92 3.43 -1.12 -10.73
CA LYS A 92 4.59 -0.23 -10.55
C LYS A 92 4.22 1.10 -9.88
N GLY A 93 3.01 1.60 -10.12
CA GLY A 93 2.50 2.82 -9.51
C GLY A 93 2.22 2.64 -8.02
N VAL A 94 1.58 1.51 -7.66
CA VAL A 94 1.29 1.15 -6.27
C VAL A 94 2.58 1.02 -5.47
N ASP A 95 3.60 0.33 -6.00
CA ASP A 95 4.90 0.22 -5.33
C ASP A 95 5.51 1.59 -5.02
N ARG A 96 5.45 2.52 -5.98
CA ARG A 96 5.95 3.90 -5.78
C ARG A 96 5.13 4.68 -4.75
N ILE A 97 3.82 4.47 -4.71
CA ILE A 97 2.95 5.07 -3.70
C ILE A 97 3.33 4.55 -2.30
N VAL A 98 3.53 3.24 -2.16
CA VAL A 98 3.99 2.62 -0.90
C VAL A 98 5.31 3.25 -0.44
N GLN A 99 6.27 3.43 -1.36
CA GLN A 99 7.55 4.08 -1.04
C GLN A 99 7.40 5.54 -0.56
N GLN A 100 6.40 6.28 -1.01
CA GLN A 100 6.21 7.68 -0.62
C GLN A 100 5.30 7.88 0.59
N VAL A 101 4.46 6.89 0.90
CA VAL A 101 3.40 7.01 1.91
C VAL A 101 3.71 6.17 3.15
N VAL A 102 4.08 4.90 2.93
CA VAL A 102 4.23 3.91 3.99
C VAL A 102 5.67 3.91 4.48
N GLN A 103 6.64 3.85 3.57
CA GLN A 103 8.06 3.72 3.92
C GLN A 103 8.58 4.82 4.88
N PRO A 104 8.22 6.11 4.71
CA PRO A 104 8.68 7.16 5.62
C PRO A 104 8.13 7.01 7.05
N LYS A 105 7.06 6.23 7.24
CA LYS A 105 6.41 6.01 8.55
C LYS A 105 6.88 4.74 9.24
N VAL A 106 7.56 3.82 8.53
CA VAL A 106 7.97 2.52 9.07
C VAL A 106 8.80 2.67 10.34
N LEU A 107 9.89 3.45 10.29
CA LEU A 107 10.77 3.63 11.43
C LEU A 107 10.24 4.60 12.50
N PRO A 108 9.72 5.80 12.16
CA PRO A 108 9.32 6.75 13.20
C PRO A 108 7.94 6.50 13.81
N VAL A 109 7.05 5.74 13.15
CA VAL A 109 5.66 5.54 13.60
C VAL A 109 5.36 4.07 13.86
N PHE A 110 5.60 3.19 12.89
CA PHE A 110 5.17 1.79 13.00
C PHE A 110 6.08 0.99 13.94
N HIS A 111 7.40 1.15 13.80
CA HIS A 111 8.37 0.41 14.62
C HIS A 111 8.19 0.67 16.12
N PRO A 112 8.07 1.92 16.63
CA PRO A 112 7.85 2.17 18.06
C PRO A 112 6.54 1.56 18.57
N ALA A 113 5.47 1.59 17.77
CA ALA A 113 4.20 1.02 18.15
C ALA A 113 4.24 -0.53 18.20
N VAL A 114 4.95 -1.17 17.27
CA VAL A 114 5.19 -2.61 17.31
C VAL A 114 6.05 -2.98 18.50
N GLU A 115 7.11 -2.22 18.76
CA GLU A 115 8.01 -2.42 19.89
C GLU A 115 7.26 -2.28 21.24
N ASN A 116 6.42 -1.25 21.38
CA ASN A 116 5.54 -1.10 22.54
C ASN A 116 4.56 -2.26 22.70
N ALA A 117 4.01 -2.81 21.61
CA ALA A 117 3.15 -3.98 21.69
C ALA A 117 3.92 -5.21 22.20
N ILE A 118 5.17 -5.39 21.77
CA ILE A 118 6.06 -6.45 22.24
C ILE A 118 6.36 -6.28 23.74
N TYR A 119 6.76 -5.09 24.18
CA TYR A 119 7.02 -4.81 25.60
C TYR A 119 5.79 -5.08 26.47
N ASN A 120 4.63 -4.59 26.04
CA ASN A 120 3.35 -4.84 26.73
C ASN A 120 3.01 -6.32 26.80
N PHE A 121 3.26 -7.08 25.73
CA PHE A 121 3.03 -8.53 25.72
C PHE A 121 3.95 -9.27 26.69
N LEU A 122 5.22 -8.85 26.77
CA LEU A 122 6.22 -9.43 27.68
C LEU A 122 6.08 -8.95 29.14
N GLY A 123 5.21 -7.97 29.40
CA GLY A 123 5.04 -7.36 30.73
C GLY A 123 6.24 -6.50 31.16
N ILE A 124 7.01 -6.00 30.20
CA ILE A 124 8.18 -5.15 30.43
C ILE A 124 7.73 -3.69 30.28
N GLN A 125 8.00 -2.85 31.28
CA GLN A 125 7.74 -1.40 31.25
C GLN A 125 9.02 -0.63 30.90
#